data_AF-A0A315ZUE7-F1
#
_entry.id   AF-A0A315ZUE7-F1
#
_cell.length_a   1.000
_cell.length_b   1.000
_cell.length_c   1.000
_cell.angle_alpha   90.00
_cell.angle_beta   90.00
_cell.angle_gamma   90.00
#
_symmetry.space_group_name_H-M   'P 1'
#
loop_
_entity.id
_entity.type
_entity.pdbx_description
1 polymer ?
#
loop_
_entity_poly.entity_id
_entity_poly.type
_entity_poly.pdbx_seq_one_letter_code
_entity_poly.pdbx_strand_id
1 'polypeptide(L)' 'MAVHLSLETVATALRALVGETAFPSITTRVLLRTGVNLRSPRPDQLANAGAVSTVVGALSELGYRV' A
#
# COMPACT_ATOMS: atom_id res chain seq x y z
N MET A 1 6.22 21.47 -3.55
CA MET A 1 5.64 20.58 -2.52
C MET A 1 6.09 19.17 -2.84
N ALA A 2 6.97 18.57 -2.03
CA ALA A 2 7.27 17.16 -2.17
C ALA A 2 6.02 16.38 -1.75
N VAL A 3 5.47 15.56 -2.65
CA VAL A 3 4.40 14.62 -2.29
C VAL A 3 5.00 13.66 -1.28
N HIS A 4 4.65 13.82 0.00
CA HIS A 4 5.08 12.88 1.02
C HIS A 4 4.28 11.59 0.81
N LEU A 5 4.95 10.57 0.26
CA LEU A 5 4.36 9.25 0.08
C LEU A 5 4.02 8.66 1.46
N SER A 6 2.76 8.27 1.64
CA SER A 6 2.25 7.64 2.86
C SER A 6 1.48 6.36 2.51
N LEU A 7 1.24 5.50 3.49
CA LEU A 7 0.43 4.29 3.28
C LEU A 7 -1.01 4.62 2.84
N GLU A 8 -1.56 5.75 3.28
CA GLU A 8 -2.88 6.22 2.87
C GLU A 8 -2.89 6.67 1.41
N THR A 9 -1.86 7.41 0.98
CA THR A 9 -1.70 7.81 -0.42
C THR A 9 -1.55 6.58 -1.32
N VAL A 10 -0.76 5.59 -0.90
CA VAL A 10 -0.61 4.31 -1.60
C VAL A 10 -1.94 3.55 -1.67
N ALA A 11 -2.68 3.45 -0.56
CA ALA A 11 -3.98 2.77 -0.54
C ALA A 11 -4.98 3.45 -1.48
N THR A 12 -5.00 4.78 -1.51
CA THR A 12 -5.87 5.58 -2.37
C THR A 12 -5.52 5.38 -3.85
N ALA A 13 -4.23 5.48 -4.20
CA ALA A 13 -3.74 5.27 -5.55
C ALA A 13 -4.04 3.84 -6.05
N LEU A 14 -3.78 2.84 -5.21
CA LEU A 14 -4.07 1.45 -5.53
C LEU A 14 -5.57 1.23 -5.79
N ARG A 15 -6.42 1.77 -4.91
CA ARG A 15 -7.88 1.67 -5.04
C ARG A 15 -8.39 2.31 -6.32
N ALA A 16 -7.86 3.48 -6.70
CA ALA A 16 -8.19 4.13 -7.96
C ALA A 16 -7.74 3.31 -9.18
N LEU A 17 -6.59 2.64 -9.10
CA LEU A 17 -6.05 1.83 -10.19
C LEU A 17 -6.84 0.53 -10.42
N VAL A 18 -7.23 -0.16 -9.36
CA VAL A 18 -7.75 -1.54 -9.43
C VAL A 18 -9.25 -1.65 -9.20
N GLY A 19 -9.87 -0.57 -8.68
CA GLY A 19 -11.26 -0.52 -8.30
C GLY A 19 -11.58 -1.23 -6.97
N GLU A 20 -12.74 -0.91 -6.40
CA GLU A 20 -13.18 -1.41 -5.10
C GLU A 20 -13.32 -2.94 -5.05
N THR A 21 -13.70 -3.58 -6.16
CA THR A 21 -13.88 -5.04 -6.23
C THR A 21 -12.54 -5.79 -6.07
N ALA A 22 -11.48 -5.31 -6.71
CA ALA A 22 -10.18 -5.98 -6.68
C ALA A 22 -9.32 -5.58 -5.46
N PHE A 23 -9.55 -4.38 -4.91
CA PHE A 23 -8.75 -3.80 -3.83
C PHE A 23 -8.59 -4.72 -2.59
N PRO A 24 -9.63 -5.40 -2.06
CA PRO A 24 -9.48 -6.32 -0.93
C PRO A 24 -8.51 -7.49 -1.21
N SER A 25 -8.54 -8.03 -2.43
CA SER A 25 -7.70 -9.16 -2.80
C SER A 25 -6.22 -8.76 -2.89
N ILE A 26 -5.94 -7.57 -3.42
CA ILE A 26 -4.57 -7.08 -3.59
C ILE A 26 -3.99 -6.62 -2.25
N THR A 27 -4.77 -5.91 -1.44
CA THR A 27 -4.33 -5.51 -0.09
C THR A 27 -4.06 -6.72 0.80
N THR A 28 -4.82 -7.81 0.65
CA THR A 28 -4.52 -9.08 1.34
C THR A 28 -3.18 -9.66 0.87
N ARG A 29 -2.90 -9.64 -0.44
CA ARG A 29 -1.62 -10.10 -0.98
C ARG A 29 -0.43 -9.25 -0.52
N VAL A 30 -0.62 -7.94 -0.35
CA VAL A 30 0.39 -7.03 0.21
C VAL A 30 0.63 -7.36 1.69
N LEU A 31 -0.44 -7.53 2.48
CA LEU A 31 -0.35 -7.89 3.89
C LEU A 31 0.44 -9.19 4.09
N LEU A 32 0.15 -10.22 3.30
CA LEU A 32 0.83 -11.51 3.40
C LEU A 32 2.33 -11.44 3.06
N ARG A 33 2.74 -10.50 2.20
CA ARG A 33 4.15 -10.31 1.82
C ARG A 33 4.93 -9.39 2.74
N THR A 34 4.27 -8.36 3.27
CA THR A 34 4.94 -7.22 3.92
C THR A 34 4.61 -7.07 5.40
N GLY A 35 3.56 -7.74 5.88
CA GLY A 35 3.00 -7.51 7.21
C GLY A 35 2.24 -6.19 7.35
N VAL A 36 2.09 -5.40 6.28
CA VAL A 36 1.41 -4.11 6.30
C VAL A 36 -0.01 -4.26 5.77
N ASN A 37 -1.00 -3.89 6.58
CA ASN A 37 -2.40 -3.87 6.17
C ASN A 37 -2.77 -2.48 5.65
N LEU A 38 -2.86 -2.31 4.33
CA LEU A 38 -3.25 -1.04 3.71
C LEU A 38 -4.68 -0.58 4.01
N ARG A 39 -5.57 -1.47 4.47
CA ARG A 39 -6.95 -1.11 4.85
C ARG A 39 -7.05 -0.61 6.29
N SER A 40 -6.09 -0.97 7.12
CA SER A 40 -6.02 -0.58 8.53
C SER A 40 -4.56 -0.66 8.98
N PRO A 41 -3.72 0.32 8.59
CA PRO A 41 -2.32 0.34 8.97
C PRO A 41 -2.18 0.53 10.48
N ARG A 42 -1.18 -0.10 11.09
CA ARG A 42 -0.91 0.13 12.50
C ARG A 42 -0.29 1.52 12.72
N PRO A 43 -0.48 2.16 13.89
CA PRO A 43 0.07 3.50 14.15
C PRO A 43 1.59 3.61 13.96
N ASP A 44 2.34 2.57 14.33
CA ASP A 44 3.79 2.47 14.15
C ASP A 44 4.20 2.39 12.67
N GLN A 45 3.34 1.88 11.80
CA GLN A 45 3.58 1.78 10.36
C GLN A 45 3.29 3.11 9.65
N LEU A 46 2.35 3.91 10.14
CA LEU A 46 1.98 5.20 9.54
C LEU A 46 3.14 6.21 9.55
N ALA A 47 3.95 6.20 10.61
CA ALA A 47 5.12 7.07 10.74
C ALA A 47 6.39 6.47 10.11
N ASN A 48 6.34 5.23 9.62
CA ASN A 48 7.52 4.50 9.16
C ASN A 48 7.65 4.56 7.62
N ALA A 49 8.59 5.39 7.15
CA ALA A 49 8.90 5.50 5.71
C ALA A 49 9.33 4.15 5.08
N GLY A 50 9.97 3.26 5.85
CA GLY A 50 10.35 1.92 5.40
C GLY A 50 9.14 1.03 5.11
N ALA A 51 8.04 1.20 5.86
CA ALA A 51 6.79 0.48 5.57
C ALA A 51 6.21 0.90 4.21
N VAL A 52 6.27 2.19 3.87
CA VAL A 52 5.84 2.71 2.57
C VAL A 52 6.68 2.12 1.44
N SER A 53 8.02 2.18 1.55
CA SER A 53 8.92 1.60 0.54
C SER A 53 8.70 0.10 0.35
N THR A 54 8.49 -0.65 1.44
CA THR A 54 8.22 -2.09 1.40
C THR A 54 6.93 -2.40 0.66
N VAL A 55 5.87 -1.64 0.92
CA VAL A 55 4.59 -1.81 0.24
C VAL A 55 4.68 -1.45 -1.25
N VAL A 56 5.33 -0.33 -1.60
CA VAL A 56 5.50 0.08 -3.00
C VAL A 56 6.31 -0.97 -3.77
N GLY A 57 7.36 -1.53 -3.17
CA GLY A 57 8.12 -2.65 -3.74
C GLY A 57 7.24 -3.87 -3.99
N ALA A 58 6.49 -4.32 -2.98
CA ALA A 58 5.59 -5.47 -3.11
C ALA A 58 4.48 -5.26 -4.14
N LEU A 59 3.97 -4.03 -4.28
CA LEU A 59 3.01 -3.68 -5.33
C LEU A 59 3.65 -3.71 -6.72
N SER A 60 4.89 -3.24 -6.86
CA SER A 60 5.64 -3.29 -8.11
C SER A 60 5.91 -4.72 -8.56
N GLU A 61 6.28 -5.62 -7.64
CA GLU A 61 6.46 -7.06 -7.90
C GLU A 61 5.15 -7.74 -8.34
N LEU A 62 4.02 -7.24 -7.85
CA LEU A 62 2.68 -7.66 -8.26
C LEU A 62 2.22 -7.07 -9.61
N GLY A 63 3.00 -6.17 -10.20
CA GLY A 63 2.69 -5.49 -11.47
C GLY A 63 1.90 -4.18 -11.32
N TYR A 64 1.73 -3.65 -10.11
CA TYR A 64 1.04 -2.39 -9.84
C TYR A 64 2.02 -1.24 -9.65
N ARG A 65 1.76 -0.11 -10.32
CA ARG A 65 2.54 1.12 -10.17
C ARG A 65 1.67 2.18 -9.51
N VAL A 66 2.01 2.53 -8.28
CA VAL A 66 1.28 3.47 -7.40
C VAL A 66 2.19 4.58 -6.92
#